data_AF-C9MUL3-F1
#
_entry.id   AF-C9MUL3-F1
#
_cell.length_a   1.000
_cell.length_b   1.000
_cell.length_c   1.000
_cell.angle_alpha   90.00
_cell.angle_beta   90.00
_cell.angle_gamma   90.00
#
_symmetry.space_group_name_H-M   'P 1'
#
loop_
_entity.id
_entity.type
_entity.pdbx_description
1 polymer ?
#
loop_
_entity_poly.entity_id
_entity_poly.type
_entity_poly.pdbx_seq_one_letter_code
_entity_poly.pdbx_strand_id
1 'polypeptide(L)'
;MVNRKFNGADIGDSAVEFFEKLAVLESTKEYTLGIDKADAKYIGKYQLGTDALIDMGWLAKGSTWGNTKFIGEAVTKWKLTSKKSFLNNPAAQDEAMMKSLVLRWKVVKKHTDKICSKINIPLDAKYLCFGKTTVTKK
;
A
#
# COMPACT_ATOMS: atom_id res chain seq x y z
N MET A 1 -8.96 7.10 -6.27
CA MET A 1 -7.89 6.24 -6.81
C MET A 1 -7.92 6.48 -8.30
N VAL A 2 -6.79 6.77 -8.93
CA VAL A 2 -6.78 7.05 -10.38
C VAL A 2 -6.76 5.75 -11.18
N ASN A 3 -6.03 4.72 -10.71
CA ASN A 3 -5.96 3.42 -11.35
C ASN A 3 -6.82 2.42 -10.59
N ARG A 4 -8.01 2.14 -11.13
CA ARG A 4 -8.94 1.13 -10.60
C ARG A 4 -8.70 -0.27 -11.15
N LYS A 5 -7.74 -0.45 -12.06
CA LYS A 5 -7.51 -1.73 -12.72
C LYS A 5 -6.38 -2.50 -12.05
N PHE A 6 -6.65 -3.76 -11.73
CA PHE A 6 -5.66 -4.72 -11.28
C PHE A 6 -5.72 -5.96 -12.18
N ASN A 7 -4.59 -6.32 -12.79
CA ASN A 7 -4.51 -7.40 -13.79
C ASN A 7 -5.57 -7.29 -14.91
N GLY A 8 -5.88 -6.07 -15.33
CA GLY A 8 -6.81 -5.79 -16.43
C GLY A 8 -8.29 -5.68 -16.03
N ALA A 9 -8.67 -6.08 -14.81
CA ALA A 9 -10.03 -5.99 -14.29
C ALA A 9 -10.21 -4.80 -13.34
N ASP A 10 -11.39 -4.18 -13.33
CA ASP A 10 -11.75 -3.19 -12.30
C ASP A 10 -11.88 -3.89 -10.94
N ILE A 11 -11.36 -3.26 -9.88
CA ILE A 11 -11.37 -3.82 -8.53
C ILE A 11 -12.71 -3.66 -7.79
N GLY A 12 -13.66 -2.92 -8.36
CA GLY A 12 -14.97 -2.65 -7.78
C GLY A 12 -14.97 -1.53 -6.73
N ASP A 13 -16.13 -0.95 -6.49
CA ASP A 13 -16.27 0.24 -5.65
C ASP A 13 -15.90 0.00 -4.18
N SER A 14 -16.19 -1.19 -3.64
CA SER A 14 -15.82 -1.54 -2.27
C SER A 14 -14.30 -1.52 -2.04
N ALA A 15 -13.53 -2.08 -2.99
CA ALA A 15 -12.07 -2.04 -2.90
C ALA A 15 -11.54 -0.61 -3.09
N VAL A 16 -12.11 0.16 -4.02
CA VAL A 16 -11.76 1.57 -4.20
C VAL A 16 -12.01 2.36 -2.91
N GLU A 17 -13.16 2.17 -2.25
CA GLU A 17 -13.48 2.84 -0.99
C GLU A 17 -12.47 2.50 0.11
N PHE A 18 -12.08 1.22 0.22
CA PHE A 18 -11.02 0.79 1.13
C PHE A 18 -9.71 1.55 0.89
N PHE A 19 -9.24 1.59 -0.36
CA PHE A 19 -8.00 2.30 -0.70
C PHE A 19 -8.10 3.81 -0.49
N GLU A 20 -9.27 4.41 -0.70
CA GLU A 20 -9.47 5.84 -0.44
C GLU A 20 -9.43 6.15 1.06
N LYS A 21 -10.01 5.29 1.91
CA LYS A 21 -9.89 5.43 3.37
C LYS A 21 -8.46 5.22 3.85
N LEU A 22 -7.78 4.20 3.33
CA LEU A 22 -6.36 3.96 3.61
C LEU A 22 -5.52 5.20 3.27
N ALA A 23 -5.68 5.74 2.06
CA ALA A 23 -4.94 6.92 1.62
C ALA A 23 -5.18 8.17 2.48
N VAL A 24 -6.39 8.35 3.02
CA VAL A 24 -6.66 9.44 3.98
C VAL A 24 -5.82 9.27 5.24
N LEU A 25 -5.78 8.06 5.80
CA LEU A 25 -5.05 7.76 7.02
C LEU A 25 -3.52 7.86 6.81
N GLU A 26 -3.03 7.44 5.64
CA GLU A 26 -1.59 7.39 5.36
C GLU A 26 -1.01 8.76 4.99
N SER A 27 -1.70 9.57 4.17
CA SER A 27 -1.13 10.82 3.65
C SER A 27 -2.12 11.93 3.34
N THR A 28 -3.38 11.81 3.79
CA THR A 28 -4.46 12.71 3.33
C THR A 28 -4.61 12.67 1.80
N LYS A 29 -4.34 11.50 1.19
CA LYS A 29 -4.39 11.22 -0.25
C LYS A 29 -3.31 11.89 -1.11
N GLU A 30 -2.26 12.46 -0.51
CA GLU A 30 -1.22 13.18 -1.24
C GLU A 30 -0.22 12.23 -1.95
N TYR A 31 -0.20 12.24 -3.28
CA TYR A 31 0.69 11.39 -4.10
C TYR A 31 2.14 11.86 -4.09
N THR A 32 2.39 13.15 -3.87
CA THR A 32 3.74 13.74 -3.92
C THR A 32 4.39 13.87 -2.54
N LEU A 33 3.77 13.34 -1.49
CA LEU A 33 4.28 13.45 -0.13
C LEU A 33 5.66 12.79 0.00
N GLY A 34 6.67 13.56 0.42
CA GLY A 34 8.04 13.08 0.57
C GLY A 34 8.93 13.23 -0.68
N ILE A 35 8.46 13.96 -1.71
CA ILE A 35 9.22 14.18 -2.95
C ILE A 35 10.59 14.84 -2.71
N ASP A 36 10.66 15.80 -1.79
CA ASP A 36 11.90 16.50 -1.46
C ASP A 36 12.61 15.98 -0.20
N LYS A 37 12.09 14.91 0.41
CA LYS A 37 12.66 14.30 1.63
C LYS A 37 13.61 13.16 1.27
N ALA A 38 14.92 13.37 1.40
CA ALA A 38 15.93 12.37 1.04
C ALA A 38 15.96 11.16 2.00
N ASP A 39 15.59 11.38 3.26
CA ASP A 39 15.61 10.42 4.38
C ASP A 39 14.25 9.78 4.67
N ALA A 40 13.22 10.07 3.86
CA ALA A 40 11.91 9.48 4.03
C ALA A 40 11.98 7.96 3.94
N LYS A 41 11.40 7.26 4.93
CA LYS A 41 11.26 5.80 4.91
C LYS A 41 10.04 5.36 4.08
N TYR A 42 9.00 6.17 4.11
CA TYR A 42 7.71 5.95 3.46
C TYR A 42 7.31 7.21 2.70
N ILE A 43 6.75 7.06 1.50
CA ILE A 43 6.40 8.19 0.63
C ILE A 43 5.08 7.98 -0.11
N GLY A 44 4.54 9.07 -0.64
CA GLY A 44 3.39 9.09 -1.53
C GLY A 44 2.07 8.76 -0.85
N LYS A 45 1.06 8.52 -1.68
CA LYS A 45 -0.35 8.42 -1.27
C LYS A 45 -0.62 7.36 -0.20
N TYR A 46 0.15 6.29 -0.25
CA TYR A 46 -0.05 5.12 0.58
C TYR A 46 1.14 4.83 1.50
N GLN A 47 2.04 5.81 1.67
CA GLN A 47 3.24 5.69 2.51
C GLN A 47 3.99 4.38 2.22
N LEU A 48 4.31 4.14 0.94
CA LEU A 48 5.00 2.92 0.52
C LEU A 48 6.49 2.96 0.90
N GLY A 49 6.96 1.87 1.49
CA GLY A 49 8.37 1.62 1.75
C GLY A 49 9.06 1.02 0.52
N THR A 50 10.39 1.14 0.47
CA THR A 50 11.18 0.55 -0.61
C THR A 50 11.22 -0.97 -0.55
N ASP A 51 11.11 -1.55 0.64
CA ASP A 51 10.96 -2.98 0.90
C ASP A 51 9.76 -3.58 0.17
N ALA A 52 8.58 -2.97 0.26
CA ALA A 52 7.39 -3.42 -0.46
C ALA A 52 7.59 -3.42 -1.98
N LEU A 53 8.33 -2.44 -2.50
CA LEU A 53 8.67 -2.36 -3.93
C LEU A 53 9.75 -3.37 -4.34
N ILE A 54 10.68 -3.70 -3.45
CA ILE A 54 11.68 -4.76 -3.67
C ILE A 54 10.98 -6.12 -3.73
N ASP A 55 10.08 -6.40 -2.80
CA ASP A 55 9.35 -7.68 -2.73
C ASP A 55 8.50 -7.95 -3.98
N MET A 56 7.98 -6.89 -4.62
CA MET A 56 7.24 -7.00 -5.87
C MET A 56 8.12 -6.94 -7.13
N GLY A 57 9.45 -6.84 -6.99
CA GLY A 57 10.38 -6.78 -8.10
C GLY A 57 10.36 -5.46 -8.89
N TRP A 58 9.98 -4.36 -8.24
CA TRP A 58 9.97 -3.02 -8.84
C TRP A 58 11.19 -2.18 -8.46
N LEU A 59 11.89 -2.54 -7.37
CA LEU A 59 13.18 -1.97 -6.99
C LEU A 59 14.24 -3.07 -6.85
N ALA A 60 15.48 -2.74 -7.21
CA ALA A 60 16.61 -3.63 -6.94
C ALA A 60 16.89 -3.72 -5.42
N LYS A 61 17.36 -4.88 -4.96
CA LYS A 61 17.73 -5.08 -3.55
C LYS A 61 18.75 -4.02 -3.09
N GLY A 62 18.55 -3.49 -1.88
CA GLY A 62 19.39 -2.42 -1.32
C GLY A 62 19.04 -1.00 -1.82
N SER A 63 17.99 -0.85 -2.63
CA SER A 63 17.45 0.48 -2.96
C SER A 63 16.86 1.15 -1.72
N THR A 64 17.05 2.45 -1.62
CA THR A 64 16.42 3.37 -0.69
C THR A 64 15.75 4.50 -1.49
N TRP A 65 14.95 5.35 -0.83
CA TRP A 65 14.35 6.50 -1.49
C TRP A 65 15.37 7.57 -1.94
N GLY A 66 16.57 7.57 -1.36
CA GLY A 66 17.68 8.43 -1.78
C GLY A 66 18.48 7.91 -2.98
N ASN A 67 18.39 6.61 -3.30
CA ASN A 67 19.15 5.98 -4.39
C ASN A 67 18.30 4.97 -5.19
N THR A 68 17.04 5.31 -5.46
CA THR A 68 16.06 4.40 -6.09
C THR A 68 16.57 3.83 -7.41
N LYS A 69 16.61 2.49 -7.51
CA LYS A 69 16.91 1.77 -8.76
C LYS A 69 15.69 0.95 -9.18
N PHE A 70 14.82 1.57 -9.98
CA PHE A 70 13.65 0.89 -10.53
C PHE A 70 14.05 -0.19 -11.53
N ILE A 71 13.33 -1.31 -11.50
CA ILE A 71 13.52 -2.48 -12.36
C ILE A 71 12.17 -3.08 -12.76
N GLY A 72 12.18 -4.04 -13.68
CA GLY A 72 10.97 -4.80 -14.05
C GLY A 72 9.86 -3.91 -14.62
N GLU A 73 8.62 -4.20 -14.23
CA GLU A 73 7.43 -3.49 -14.71
C GLU A 73 7.44 -2.00 -14.36
N ALA A 74 8.08 -1.59 -13.26
CA ALA A 74 8.24 -0.18 -12.92
C ALA A 74 8.92 0.60 -14.06
N VAL A 75 9.93 0.00 -14.70
CA VAL A 75 10.63 0.62 -15.83
C VAL A 75 9.88 0.37 -17.13
N THR A 76 9.50 -0.87 -17.42
CA THR A 76 8.98 -1.23 -18.75
C THR A 76 7.58 -0.69 -19.00
N LYS A 77 6.69 -0.76 -18.00
CA LYS A 77 5.30 -0.30 -18.08
C LYS A 77 5.15 1.14 -17.63
N TRP A 78 5.69 1.49 -16.47
CA TRP A 78 5.43 2.79 -15.84
C TRP A 78 6.50 3.86 -16.12
N LYS A 79 7.59 3.50 -16.80
CA LYS A 79 8.70 4.39 -17.18
C LYS A 79 9.34 5.12 -15.99
N LEU A 80 9.37 4.46 -14.83
CA LEU A 80 9.92 5.03 -13.60
C LEU A 80 11.45 5.00 -13.64
N THR A 81 12.06 6.14 -13.33
CA THR A 81 13.52 6.34 -13.35
C THR A 81 14.08 6.87 -12.02
N SER A 82 13.22 7.41 -11.16
CA SER A 82 13.60 8.05 -9.90
C SER A 82 12.43 8.14 -8.92
N LYS A 83 12.71 8.38 -7.64
CA LYS A 83 11.69 8.71 -6.63
C LYS A 83 10.68 9.75 -7.13
N LYS A 84 11.18 10.83 -7.75
CA LYS A 84 10.36 11.91 -8.30
C LYS A 84 9.41 11.42 -9.39
N SER A 85 9.90 10.60 -10.32
CA SER A 85 9.05 10.00 -11.36
C SER A 85 7.95 9.11 -10.79
N PHE A 86 8.23 8.38 -9.70
CA PHE A 86 7.24 7.54 -9.02
C PHE A 86 6.19 8.38 -8.29
N LEU A 87 6.61 9.41 -7.55
CA LEU A 87 5.70 10.30 -6.83
C LEU A 87 4.80 11.13 -7.76
N ASN A 88 5.30 11.43 -8.97
CA ASN A 88 4.52 12.07 -10.02
C ASN A 88 3.71 11.09 -10.88
N ASN A 89 3.67 9.80 -10.54
CA ASN A 89 2.89 8.79 -11.25
C ASN A 89 1.83 8.16 -10.32
N PRO A 90 0.66 8.81 -10.17
CA PRO A 90 -0.43 8.31 -9.33
C PRO A 90 -0.90 6.89 -9.66
N ALA A 91 -0.96 6.55 -10.94
CA ALA A 91 -1.42 5.23 -11.40
C ALA A 91 -0.45 4.10 -11.02
N ALA A 92 0.85 4.38 -11.05
CA ALA A 92 1.87 3.45 -10.59
C ALA A 92 1.83 3.26 -9.06
N GLN A 93 1.56 4.32 -8.29
CA GLN A 93 1.40 4.23 -6.83
C GLN A 93 0.18 3.39 -6.43
N ASP A 94 -0.96 3.62 -7.09
CA ASP A 94 -2.18 2.83 -6.90
C ASP A 94 -1.91 1.33 -7.20
N GLU A 95 -1.24 1.02 -8.32
CA GLU A 95 -0.91 -0.37 -8.66
C GLU A 95 0.11 -1.00 -7.72
N ALA A 96 1.14 -0.25 -7.30
CA ALA A 96 2.13 -0.73 -6.34
C ALA A 96 1.46 -1.11 -5.01
N MET A 97 0.53 -0.28 -4.51
CA MET A 97 -0.17 -0.58 -3.26
C MET A 97 -1.05 -1.83 -3.41
N MET A 98 -1.83 -1.94 -4.49
CA MET A 98 -2.63 -3.14 -4.79
C MET A 98 -1.76 -4.41 -4.84
N LYS A 99 -0.65 -4.39 -5.61
CA LYS A 99 0.27 -5.52 -5.72
C LYS A 99 0.92 -5.87 -4.38
N SER A 100 1.33 -4.87 -3.60
CA SER A 100 1.94 -5.08 -2.28
C SER A 100 1.01 -5.80 -1.30
N LEU A 101 -0.29 -5.47 -1.30
CA LEU A 101 -1.28 -6.12 -0.43
C LEU A 101 -1.50 -7.57 -0.82
N VAL A 102 -1.56 -7.87 -2.12
CA VAL A 102 -1.68 -9.25 -2.61
C VAL A 102 -0.47 -10.09 -2.18
N LEU A 103 0.75 -9.56 -2.29
CA LEU A 103 1.96 -10.26 -1.86
C LEU A 103 1.98 -10.48 -0.35
N ARG A 104 1.70 -9.44 0.45
CA ARG A 104 1.61 -9.55 1.90
C ARG A 104 0.56 -10.57 2.32
N TRP A 105 -0.62 -10.54 1.70
CA TRP A 105 -1.68 -11.52 1.98
C TRP A 105 -1.27 -12.95 1.64
N LYS A 106 -0.56 -13.18 0.52
CA LYS A 106 -0.03 -14.51 0.17
C LYS A 106 0.91 -15.06 1.24
N VAL A 107 1.73 -14.21 1.87
CA VAL A 107 2.61 -14.61 2.97
C VAL A 107 1.79 -14.95 4.22
N VAL A 108 0.89 -14.05 4.63
CA VAL A 108 0.04 -14.25 5.81
C VAL A 108 -0.82 -15.50 5.69
N LYS A 109 -1.42 -15.75 4.51
CA LYS A 109 -2.29 -16.89 4.24
C LYS A 109 -1.59 -18.24 4.46
N LYS A 110 -0.28 -18.34 4.21
CA LYS A 110 0.50 -19.56 4.49
C LYS A 110 0.63 -19.86 5.99
N HIS A 111 0.34 -18.88 6.83
CA HIS A 111 0.45 -18.97 8.28
C HIS A 111 -0.90 -18.88 8.98
N THR A 112 -2.02 -18.96 8.24
CA THR A 112 -3.37 -18.83 8.79
C THR A 112 -3.60 -19.78 9.95
N ASP A 113 -3.21 -21.06 9.86
CA ASP A 113 -3.42 -22.02 10.96
C ASP A 113 -2.70 -21.61 12.26
N LYS A 114 -1.48 -21.06 12.14
CA LYS A 114 -0.71 -20.55 13.29
C LYS A 114 -1.28 -19.26 13.85
N ILE A 115 -1.85 -18.41 12.99
CA ILE A 115 -2.48 -17.15 13.39
C ILE A 115 -3.82 -17.44 14.09
N CYS A 116 -4.68 -18.24 13.46
CA CYS A 116 -6.00 -18.58 13.95
C CYS A 116 -5.97 -19.45 15.22
N SER A 117 -4.89 -20.20 15.47
CA SER A 117 -4.69 -20.88 16.76
C SER A 117 -4.36 -19.92 17.92
N LYS A 118 -3.92 -18.69 17.64
CA LYS A 118 -3.61 -17.67 18.65
C LYS A 118 -4.63 -16.53 18.71
N ILE A 119 -5.31 -16.26 17.60
CA ILE A 119 -6.27 -15.17 17.45
C ILE A 119 -7.56 -15.79 16.92
N ASN A 120 -8.55 -15.91 17.81
CA ASN A 120 -9.90 -16.29 17.43
C ASN A 120 -10.77 -15.04 17.43
N ILE A 121 -11.20 -14.61 16.24
CA ILE A 121 -12.15 -13.50 16.10
C ILE A 121 -13.53 -14.14 15.87
N PRO A 122 -14.48 -14.00 16.79
CA PRO A 122 -15.85 -14.44 16.59
C PRO A 122 -16.41 -13.90 15.26
N LEU A 123 -17.23 -14.69 14.56
CA LEU A 123 -17.84 -14.27 13.29
C LEU A 123 -18.68 -12.99 13.44
N ASP A 124 -19.20 -12.74 14.63
CA ASP A 124 -20.00 -11.58 15.02
C ASP A 124 -19.17 -10.46 15.68
N ALA A 125 -17.84 -10.58 15.71
CA ALA A 125 -16.98 -9.58 16.30
C ALA A 125 -17.11 -8.24 15.55
N LYS A 126 -17.48 -7.20 16.31
CA LYS A 126 -17.51 -5.83 15.80
C LYS A 126 -16.15 -5.19 16.05
N TYR A 127 -15.51 -4.69 15.00
CA TYR A 127 -14.33 -3.84 15.14
C TYR A 127 -14.72 -2.54 15.87
N LEU A 128 -14.22 -2.39 17.10
CA LEU A 128 -14.27 -1.14 17.84
C LEU A 128 -12.96 -0.40 17.57
N CYS A 129 -13.03 0.73 16.89
CA CYS A 129 -11.85 1.54 16.61
C CYS A 129 -11.16 1.91 17.93
N PHE A 130 -9.86 1.63 18.04
CA PHE A 130 -9.06 1.98 19.22
C PHE A 130 -9.21 3.49 19.53
N GLY A 131 -9.58 3.83 20.76
CA GLY A 131 -9.73 5.22 21.22
C GLY A 131 -11.14 5.83 21.09
N LYS A 132 -12.15 5.12 20.60
CA LYS A 132 -13.55 5.55 20.71
C LYS A 132 -14.23 4.85 21.90
N THR A 133 -14.22 5.50 23.05
CA THR A 133 -15.08 5.13 24.18
C THR A 133 -16.54 5.23 23.71
N THR A 134 -17.28 4.13 23.74
CA THR A 134 -18.73 4.16 23.61
C THR A 134 -19.29 4.93 24.80
N VAL A 135 -19.73 6.17 24.58
CA VAL A 135 -20.59 6.88 25.53
C VAL A 135 -21.97 6.25 25.41
N THR A 136 -22.29 5.33 26.30
CA THR A 136 -23.66 4.85 26.47
C THR A 136 -24.46 6.02 27.04
N LYS A 137 -25.39 6.59 26.26
CA LYS A 137 -26.39 7.51 26.79
C LYS A 137 -27.23 6.73 27.81
N LYS A 138 -27.26 7.23 29.05
CA LYS A 138 -28.29 6.87 30.04
C LYS A 138 -29.64 7.42 29.61
#